data_AF-A0AAU2EYE1-F1
#
_entry.id   AF-A0AAU2EYE1-F1
#
_cell.length_a   1.000
_cell.length_b   1.000
_cell.length_c   1.000
_cell.angle_alpha   90.00
_cell.angle_beta   90.00
_cell.angle_gamma   90.00
#
_symmetry.space_group_name_H-M   'P 1'
#
loop_
_entity.id
_entity.type
_entity.pdbx_description
1 polymer ?
#
loop_
_entity_poly.entity_id
_entity_poly.type
_entity_poly.pdbx_seq_one_letter_code
_entity_poly.pdbx_strand_id
1 'polypeptide(L)'
;MSDHTIEDLVADSIRALDTHTEPNNPHVRDWFTALYAFQAGYDCSFTHFRVLDILLRRGHTYRFPLARHPDHAERSTYVDSLTEFTGLRTFDEDAPDFAGYDSWLEDGYVDPPFLYCDAGTALWQRMTAAGELHGPDATPPRRTPLIEVVHEIAVAAEKDRNPELIGEWYAFGCETLLGGPAGCPYDIDELAEIPAVRDLRALVRRTEALPIARRSPYAMPMELTDTQDPEAWWWRL
;
A
#
# COMPACT_ATOMS: atom_id res chain seq x y z
N MET A 1 -18.18 5.73 4.41
CA MET A 1 -18.60 5.30 3.04
C MET A 1 -17.29 5.02 2.37
N SER A 2 -17.06 3.79 1.90
CA SER A 2 -15.74 3.38 1.44
C SER A 2 -15.23 4.25 0.29
N ASP A 3 -13.96 4.61 0.34
CA ASP A 3 -13.29 5.35 -0.71
C ASP A 3 -12.84 4.41 -1.84
N HIS A 4 -13.81 4.04 -2.68
CA HIS A 4 -13.59 3.11 -3.79
C HIS A 4 -12.51 3.57 -4.77
N THR A 5 -12.25 4.87 -4.89
CA THR A 5 -11.20 5.38 -5.78
C THR A 5 -9.81 4.99 -5.27
N ILE A 6 -9.54 5.09 -3.96
CA ILE A 6 -8.27 4.63 -3.37
C ILE A 6 -8.14 3.10 -3.48
N GLU A 7 -9.23 2.37 -3.24
CA GLU A 7 -9.24 0.91 -3.33
C GLU A 7 -8.86 0.41 -4.74
N ASP A 8 -9.44 1.03 -5.77
CA ASP A 8 -9.15 0.69 -7.17
C ASP A 8 -7.74 1.12 -7.57
N LEU A 9 -7.31 2.33 -7.16
CA LEU A 9 -5.95 2.83 -7.39
C LEU A 9 -4.89 1.86 -6.86
N VAL A 10 -5.05 1.37 -5.64
CA VAL A 10 -4.12 0.40 -5.02
C VAL A 10 -4.17 -0.94 -5.73
N ALA A 11 -5.35 -1.47 -6.04
CA ALA A 11 -5.50 -2.74 -6.74
C ALA A 11 -4.90 -2.71 -8.15
N ASP A 12 -5.11 -1.63 -8.91
CA ASP A 12 -4.57 -1.46 -10.25
C ASP A 12 -3.06 -1.23 -10.24
N SER A 13 -2.54 -0.54 -9.23
CA SER A 13 -1.09 -0.42 -8.99
C SER A 13 -0.44 -1.77 -8.76
N ILE A 14 -1.05 -2.65 -7.96
CA ILE A 14 -0.56 -4.01 -7.70
C ILE A 14 -0.53 -4.82 -9.00
N ARG A 15 -1.57 -4.73 -9.84
CA ARG A 15 -1.63 -5.42 -11.14
C ARG A 15 -0.56 -4.92 -12.11
N ALA A 16 -0.35 -3.60 -12.19
CA ALA A 16 0.68 -3.01 -13.04
C ALA A 16 2.09 -3.45 -12.62
N LEU A 17 2.40 -3.37 -11.32
CA LEU A 17 3.68 -3.81 -10.77
C LEU A 17 3.92 -5.30 -10.98
N ASP A 18 2.91 -6.16 -10.77
CA ASP A 18 3.02 -7.59 -11.01
C ASP A 18 3.28 -7.93 -12.48
N THR A 19 2.65 -7.21 -13.40
CA THR A 19 2.79 -7.46 -14.84
C THR A 19 4.18 -7.08 -15.36
N HIS A 20 4.74 -5.98 -14.86
CA HIS A 20 5.95 -5.37 -15.43
C HIS A 20 7.23 -5.57 -14.64
N THR A 21 7.17 -6.36 -13.57
CA THR A 21 8.33 -6.66 -12.72
C THR A 21 8.69 -8.13 -12.77
N GLU A 22 9.99 -8.42 -12.84
CA GLU A 22 10.53 -9.78 -12.81
C GLU A 22 9.94 -10.63 -11.66
N PRO A 23 9.62 -11.92 -11.88
CA PRO A 23 8.91 -12.77 -10.91
C PRO A 23 9.49 -12.77 -9.49
N ASN A 24 10.81 -12.74 -9.37
CA ASN A 24 11.53 -12.86 -8.09
C ASN A 24 12.10 -11.53 -7.59
N ASN A 25 11.60 -10.39 -8.07
CA ASN A 25 12.07 -9.10 -7.58
C ASN A 25 11.63 -8.89 -6.12
N PRO A 26 12.57 -8.81 -5.15
CA PRO A 26 12.24 -8.69 -3.74
C PRO A 26 11.56 -7.36 -3.39
N HIS A 27 11.73 -6.32 -4.22
CA HIS A 27 11.16 -4.99 -3.97
C HIS A 27 9.63 -4.96 -4.12
N VAL A 28 9.04 -5.87 -4.92
CA VAL A 28 7.58 -5.87 -5.16
C VAL A 28 6.79 -6.05 -3.87
N ARG A 29 7.28 -6.91 -2.97
CA ARG A 29 6.68 -7.09 -1.65
C ARG A 29 6.73 -5.81 -0.82
N ASP A 30 7.87 -5.14 -0.81
CA ASP A 30 8.08 -3.88 -0.10
C ASP A 30 7.13 -2.78 -0.64
N TRP A 31 6.92 -2.75 -1.96
CA TRP A 31 5.99 -1.84 -2.64
C TRP A 31 4.53 -2.12 -2.29
N PHE A 32 4.13 -3.38 -2.24
CA PHE A 32 2.76 -3.75 -1.83
C PHE A 32 2.48 -3.36 -0.37
N THR A 33 3.46 -3.57 0.52
CA THR A 33 3.35 -3.10 1.90
C THR A 33 3.17 -1.58 1.98
N ALA A 34 3.93 -0.82 1.19
CA ALA A 34 3.80 0.63 1.13
C ALA A 34 2.42 1.08 0.57
N LEU A 35 1.89 0.37 -0.43
CA LEU A 35 0.56 0.64 -1.00
C LEU A 35 -0.57 0.39 0.00
N TYR A 36 -0.52 -0.70 0.76
CA TYR A 36 -1.51 -0.96 1.80
C TYR A 36 -1.38 -0.01 2.99
N ALA A 37 -0.15 0.40 3.34
CA ALA A 37 0.06 1.45 4.33
C ALA A 37 -0.53 2.80 3.87
N PHE A 38 -0.43 3.13 2.58
CA PHE A 38 -1.10 4.29 1.99
C PHE A 38 -2.62 4.14 2.07
N GLN A 39 -3.18 2.99 1.66
CA GLN A 39 -4.62 2.73 1.71
C GLN A 39 -5.19 2.87 3.13
N ALA A 40 -4.44 2.44 4.15
CA ALA A 40 -4.85 2.52 5.55
C ALA A 40 -5.05 3.96 6.05
N GLY A 41 -4.52 4.97 5.35
CA GLY A 41 -4.76 6.39 5.63
C GLY A 41 -6.15 6.91 5.22
N TYR A 42 -6.98 6.07 4.58
CA TYR A 42 -8.29 6.43 4.03
C TYR A 42 -9.39 5.50 4.55
N ASP A 43 -10.66 5.93 4.49
CA ASP A 43 -11.84 5.11 4.81
C ASP A 43 -12.04 4.04 3.72
N CYS A 44 -11.22 3.00 3.71
CA CYS A 44 -11.26 1.92 2.73
C CYS A 44 -11.74 0.60 3.35
N SER A 45 -12.40 -0.21 2.52
CA SER A 45 -12.74 -1.59 2.84
C SER A 45 -11.50 -2.49 2.72
N PHE A 46 -11.63 -3.74 3.16
CA PHE A 46 -10.61 -4.76 2.95
C PHE A 46 -10.54 -5.16 1.46
N THR A 47 -9.43 -4.84 0.79
CA THR A 47 -9.28 -5.01 -0.68
C THR A 47 -8.37 -6.15 -1.11
N HIS A 48 -7.67 -6.83 -0.18
CA HIS A 48 -6.69 -7.87 -0.52
C HIS A 48 -7.27 -8.94 -1.44
N PHE A 49 -8.53 -9.34 -1.26
CA PHE A 49 -9.18 -10.35 -2.10
C PHE A 49 -9.38 -9.96 -3.57
N ARG A 50 -9.29 -8.66 -3.93
CA ARG A 50 -9.33 -8.21 -5.34
C ARG A 50 -8.08 -8.61 -6.14
N VAL A 51 -6.98 -8.91 -5.45
CA VAL A 51 -5.65 -9.20 -6.01
C VAL A 51 -4.93 -10.32 -5.26
N LEU A 52 -5.65 -11.15 -4.49
CA LEU A 52 -5.06 -12.13 -3.59
C LEU A 52 -4.11 -13.10 -4.29
N ASP A 53 -4.41 -13.52 -5.52
CA ASP A 53 -3.55 -14.41 -6.28
C ASP A 53 -2.16 -13.79 -6.55
N ILE A 54 -2.11 -12.47 -6.75
CA ILE A 54 -0.88 -11.69 -6.91
C ILE A 54 -0.15 -11.63 -5.57
N LEU A 55 -0.86 -11.30 -4.49
CA LEU A 55 -0.27 -11.16 -3.15
C LEU A 55 0.36 -12.47 -2.66
N LEU A 56 -0.32 -13.60 -2.88
CA LEU A 56 0.19 -14.94 -2.57
C LEU A 56 1.40 -15.28 -3.44
N ARG A 57 1.32 -15.04 -4.75
CA ARG A 57 2.40 -15.34 -5.70
C ARG A 57 3.66 -14.53 -5.46
N ARG A 58 3.52 -13.27 -5.01
CA ARG A 58 4.62 -12.33 -4.73
C ARG A 58 5.11 -12.37 -3.28
N GLY A 59 4.57 -13.26 -2.44
CA GLY A 59 5.01 -13.43 -1.06
C GLY A 59 4.69 -12.23 -0.17
N HIS A 60 3.70 -11.41 -0.52
CA HIS A 60 3.19 -10.37 0.37
C HIS A 60 2.24 -10.97 1.40
N THR A 61 1.29 -11.78 0.94
CA THR A 61 0.31 -12.45 1.81
C THR A 61 0.64 -13.93 1.83
N TYR A 62 0.50 -14.55 3.00
CA TYR A 62 0.71 -15.98 3.19
C TYR A 62 -0.60 -16.64 3.59
N ARG A 63 -0.79 -17.88 3.14
CA ARG A 63 -1.99 -18.67 3.39
C ARG A 63 -1.64 -20.00 4.03
N PHE A 64 -2.31 -20.31 5.12
CA PHE A 64 -2.14 -21.55 5.86
C PHE A 64 -3.48 -22.25 6.11
N PRO A 65 -3.50 -23.58 6.29
CA PRO A 65 -4.64 -24.23 6.92
C PRO A 65 -4.90 -23.60 8.29
N LEU A 66 -6.17 -23.38 8.65
CA LEU A 66 -6.52 -22.71 9.91
C LEU A 66 -5.94 -23.40 11.15
N ALA A 67 -5.81 -24.73 11.13
CA ALA A 67 -5.18 -25.53 12.19
C ALA A 67 -3.68 -25.23 12.42
N ARG A 68 -3.03 -24.48 11.52
CA ARG A 68 -1.65 -24.01 11.68
C ARG A 68 -1.55 -22.68 12.43
N HIS A 69 -2.67 -22.11 12.88
CA HIS A 69 -2.63 -20.94 13.74
C HIS A 69 -1.77 -21.24 15.00
N PRO A 70 -0.80 -20.40 15.39
CA PRO A 70 0.09 -20.68 16.52
C PRO A 70 -0.66 -20.94 17.83
N ASP A 71 -1.79 -20.26 18.04
CA ASP A 71 -2.66 -20.44 19.22
C ASP A 71 -3.78 -21.47 19.02
N HIS A 72 -3.79 -22.26 17.93
CA HIS A 72 -4.88 -23.21 17.65
C HIS A 72 -5.08 -24.20 18.80
N ALA A 73 -3.99 -24.70 19.40
CA ALA A 73 -4.08 -25.64 20.52
C ALA A 73 -4.84 -25.07 21.74
N GLU A 74 -4.69 -23.78 22.01
CA GLU A 74 -5.29 -23.09 23.16
C GLU A 74 -6.66 -22.48 22.83
N ARG A 75 -6.91 -22.15 21.56
CA ARG A 75 -8.11 -21.43 21.09
C ARG A 75 -8.93 -22.20 20.05
N SER A 76 -8.73 -23.50 19.91
CA SER A 76 -9.36 -24.34 18.88
C SER A 76 -10.88 -24.15 18.79
N THR A 77 -11.58 -24.11 19.92
CA THR A 77 -13.04 -23.87 19.93
C THR A 77 -13.44 -22.55 19.29
N TYR A 78 -12.69 -21.47 19.55
CA TYR A 78 -12.95 -20.16 18.93
C TYR A 78 -12.59 -20.18 17.45
N VAL A 79 -11.38 -20.65 17.12
CA VAL A 79 -10.87 -20.64 15.75
C VAL A 79 -11.71 -21.54 14.83
N ASP A 80 -12.08 -22.74 15.29
CA ASP A 80 -12.90 -23.69 14.52
C ASP A 80 -14.37 -23.23 14.40
N SER A 81 -14.80 -22.25 15.20
CA SER A 81 -16.13 -21.65 15.10
C SER A 81 -16.24 -20.55 14.03
N LEU A 82 -15.12 -20.09 13.47
CA LEU A 82 -15.11 -19.04 12.44
C LEU A 82 -15.67 -19.59 11.13
N THR A 83 -16.78 -19.01 10.66
CA THR A 83 -17.47 -19.41 9.42
C THR A 83 -17.46 -18.33 8.33
N GLU A 84 -16.96 -17.14 8.65
CA GLU A 84 -16.94 -15.98 7.75
C GLU A 84 -15.62 -15.23 7.87
N PHE A 85 -15.43 -14.22 7.01
CA PHE A 85 -14.26 -13.37 7.07
C PHE A 85 -14.14 -12.72 8.46
N THR A 86 -12.98 -12.87 9.11
CA THR A 86 -12.76 -12.35 10.47
C THR A 86 -11.32 -11.88 10.63
N GLY A 87 -11.12 -10.62 11.02
CA GLY A 87 -9.85 -10.15 11.57
C GLY A 87 -9.65 -10.70 12.98
N LEU A 88 -8.46 -11.22 13.28
CA LEU A 88 -8.24 -12.00 14.51
C LEU A 88 -7.89 -11.15 15.73
N ARG A 89 -7.48 -9.89 15.52
CA ARG A 89 -7.13 -8.99 16.62
C ARG A 89 -8.38 -8.55 17.37
N THR A 90 -8.33 -8.66 18.69
CA THR A 90 -9.35 -8.15 19.60
C THR A 90 -8.90 -6.83 20.22
N PHE A 91 -9.81 -5.87 20.36
CA PHE A 91 -9.53 -4.57 20.96
C PHE A 91 -10.27 -4.41 22.28
N ASP A 92 -9.59 -3.80 23.25
CA ASP A 92 -10.21 -3.29 24.48
C ASP A 92 -10.31 -1.76 24.34
N GLU A 93 -11.50 -1.27 24.00
CA GLU A 93 -11.75 0.16 23.75
C GLU A 93 -11.62 1.00 25.03
N ASP A 94 -11.74 0.37 26.20
CA ASP A 94 -11.62 1.04 27.51
C ASP A 94 -10.16 1.11 27.99
N ALA A 95 -9.22 0.49 27.27
CA ALA A 95 -7.81 0.49 27.62
C ALA A 95 -7.20 1.91 27.51
N PRO A 96 -6.39 2.37 28.48
CA PRO A 96 -5.79 3.71 28.47
C PRO A 96 -4.89 4.01 27.26
N ASP A 97 -4.39 2.98 26.60
CA ASP A 97 -3.51 3.02 25.44
C ASP A 97 -4.22 2.64 24.12
N PHE A 98 -5.56 2.56 24.11
CA PHE A 98 -6.32 2.32 22.89
C PHE A 98 -6.08 3.43 21.85
N ALA A 99 -5.36 3.06 20.80
CA ALA A 99 -4.95 3.97 19.72
C ALA A 99 -5.79 3.81 18.44
N GLY A 100 -7.03 3.30 18.58
CA GLY A 100 -7.90 2.99 17.45
C GLY A 100 -7.66 1.60 16.86
N TYR A 101 -8.17 1.41 15.63
CA TYR A 101 -8.29 0.10 15.00
C TYR A 101 -7.22 -0.21 13.96
N ASP A 102 -6.27 0.69 13.69
CA ASP A 102 -5.31 0.58 12.58
C ASP A 102 -4.51 -0.73 12.58
N SER A 103 -4.31 -1.31 13.77
CA SER A 103 -3.54 -2.54 13.96
C SER A 103 -4.35 -3.84 13.83
N TRP A 104 -5.59 -3.80 13.35
CA TRP A 104 -6.55 -4.93 13.38
C TRP A 104 -6.12 -6.16 12.58
N LEU A 105 -5.20 -6.01 11.62
CA LEU A 105 -4.64 -7.09 10.82
C LEU A 105 -3.34 -7.69 11.38
N GLU A 106 -2.78 -7.13 12.45
CA GLU A 106 -1.49 -7.60 12.99
C GLU A 106 -1.52 -9.08 13.42
N ASP A 107 -2.65 -9.55 13.94
CA ASP A 107 -2.84 -10.96 14.33
C ASP A 107 -3.40 -11.82 13.17
N GLY A 108 -3.44 -11.27 11.96
CA GLY A 108 -3.95 -11.93 10.76
C GLY A 108 -5.47 -11.91 10.64
N TYR A 109 -5.93 -12.60 9.61
CA TYR A 109 -7.34 -12.71 9.26
C TYR A 109 -7.66 -14.10 8.73
N VAL A 110 -8.93 -14.47 8.84
CA VAL A 110 -9.43 -15.77 8.41
C VAL A 110 -10.49 -15.54 7.34
N ASP A 111 -10.40 -16.29 6.27
CA ASP A 111 -11.50 -16.54 5.34
C ASP A 111 -11.57 -18.08 5.20
N PRO A 112 -12.49 -18.74 5.94
CA PRO A 112 -12.44 -20.18 6.12
C PRO A 112 -12.40 -20.93 4.78
N PRO A 113 -11.55 -21.97 4.64
CA PRO A 113 -10.86 -22.70 5.71
C PRO A 113 -9.43 -22.19 5.99
N PHE A 114 -9.09 -20.99 5.56
CA PHE A 114 -7.71 -20.52 5.54
C PHE A 114 -7.44 -19.39 6.53
N LEU A 115 -6.26 -19.47 7.13
CA LEU A 115 -5.61 -18.40 7.87
C LEU A 115 -4.70 -17.63 6.93
N TYR A 116 -4.73 -16.31 7.04
CA TYR A 116 -3.88 -15.40 6.29
C TYR A 116 -3.12 -14.46 7.20
N CYS A 117 -1.91 -14.11 6.79
CA CYS A 117 -1.15 -13.01 7.35
C CYS A 117 -0.34 -12.31 6.27
N ASP A 118 -0.20 -10.99 6.40
CA ASP A 118 0.64 -10.21 5.50
C ASP A 118 2.06 -10.08 6.04
N ALA A 119 3.03 -9.97 5.15
CA ALA A 119 4.44 -9.89 5.49
C ALA A 119 4.71 -8.72 6.43
N GLY A 120 5.45 -8.97 7.51
CA GLY A 120 5.79 -7.97 8.53
C GLY A 120 4.84 -7.87 9.72
N THR A 121 3.60 -8.37 9.61
CA THR A 121 2.61 -8.39 10.70
C THR A 121 3.05 -9.29 11.88
N ALA A 122 2.49 -9.07 13.07
CA ALA A 122 2.78 -9.88 14.25
C ALA A 122 2.56 -11.39 14.02
N LEU A 123 1.47 -11.79 13.38
CA LEU A 123 1.24 -13.20 13.04
C LEU A 123 2.32 -13.73 12.09
N TRP A 124 2.70 -12.98 11.04
CA TRP A 124 3.79 -13.38 10.14
C TRP A 124 5.12 -13.61 10.88
N GLN A 125 5.45 -12.74 11.85
CA GLN A 125 6.66 -12.89 12.67
C GLN A 125 6.60 -14.18 13.50
N ARG A 126 5.43 -14.49 14.09
CA ARG A 126 5.21 -15.71 14.86
C ARG A 126 5.28 -16.96 13.99
N MET A 127 4.70 -16.93 12.79
CA MET A 127 4.79 -18.03 11.81
C MET A 127 6.24 -18.27 11.37
N THR A 128 7.02 -17.19 11.19
CA THR A 128 8.46 -17.28 10.90
C THR A 128 9.23 -17.90 12.07
N ALA A 129 8.97 -17.45 13.30
CA ALA A 129 9.61 -18.00 14.50
C ALA A 129 9.25 -19.48 14.74
N ALA A 130 8.05 -19.90 14.35
CA ALA A 130 7.62 -21.30 14.38
C ALA A 130 8.23 -22.17 13.26
N GLY A 131 8.94 -21.55 12.31
CA GLY A 131 9.53 -22.26 11.17
C GLY A 131 8.53 -22.63 10.08
N GLU A 132 7.41 -21.90 9.96
CA GLU A 132 6.46 -22.07 8.84
C GLU A 132 6.88 -21.25 7.61
N LEU A 133 7.70 -20.21 7.81
CA LEU A 133 8.25 -19.35 6.76
C LEU A 133 9.79 -19.36 6.79
N HIS A 134 10.42 -19.35 5.61
CA HIS A 134 11.86 -19.56 5.47
C HIS A 134 12.48 -18.70 4.37
N GLY A 135 13.81 -18.51 4.44
CA GLY A 135 14.56 -17.83 3.39
C GLY A 135 14.04 -16.41 3.13
N PRO A 136 13.81 -16.01 1.86
CA PRO A 136 13.24 -14.70 1.54
C PRO A 136 11.88 -14.42 2.19
N ASP A 137 11.07 -15.45 2.43
CA ASP A 137 9.74 -15.33 3.06
C ASP A 137 9.79 -15.04 4.56
N ALA A 138 10.94 -15.31 5.19
CA ALA A 138 11.22 -14.99 6.59
C ALA A 138 11.94 -13.64 6.76
N THR A 139 12.27 -12.95 5.65
CA THR A 139 12.92 -11.64 5.70
C THR A 139 11.85 -10.54 5.80
N PRO A 140 11.88 -9.65 6.80
CA PRO A 140 10.89 -8.58 6.93
C PRO A 140 10.87 -7.66 5.70
N PRO A 141 9.70 -7.15 5.28
CA PRO A 141 9.63 -6.10 4.27
C PRO A 141 10.40 -4.86 4.69
N ARG A 142 11.04 -4.20 3.73
CA ARG A 142 11.72 -2.92 3.96
C ARG A 142 10.73 -1.78 3.80
N ARG A 143 10.89 -0.76 4.62
CA ARG A 143 10.18 0.50 4.43
C ARG A 143 10.67 1.17 3.14
N THR A 144 9.75 1.39 2.20
CA THR A 144 10.02 2.08 0.94
C THR A 144 9.28 3.42 0.91
N PRO A 145 9.93 4.54 0.55
CA PRO A 145 9.24 5.82 0.36
C PRO A 145 8.14 5.72 -0.70
N LEU A 146 6.96 6.29 -0.43
CA LEU A 146 5.81 6.20 -1.34
C LEU A 146 6.13 6.78 -2.73
N ILE A 147 6.87 7.89 -2.81
CA ILE A 147 7.30 8.47 -4.09
C ILE A 147 8.11 7.51 -4.96
N GLU A 148 8.94 6.64 -4.38
CA GLU A 148 9.69 5.63 -5.13
C GLU A 148 8.77 4.54 -5.66
N VAL A 149 7.79 4.12 -4.85
CA VAL A 149 6.76 3.15 -5.27
C VAL A 149 5.93 3.70 -6.42
N VAL A 150 5.49 4.96 -6.30
CA VAL A 150 4.72 5.66 -7.34
C VAL A 150 5.52 5.84 -8.63
N HIS A 151 6.82 6.11 -8.54
CA HIS A 151 7.68 6.13 -9.71
C HIS A 151 7.65 4.79 -10.45
N GLU A 152 7.83 3.66 -9.75
CA GLU A 152 7.80 2.33 -10.37
C GLU A 152 6.42 1.98 -10.95
N ILE A 153 5.34 2.38 -10.27
CA ILE A 153 3.97 2.24 -10.79
C ILE A 153 3.80 3.04 -12.08
N ALA A 154 4.27 4.29 -12.12
CA ALA A 154 4.14 5.14 -13.30
C ALA A 154 4.98 4.62 -14.48
N VAL A 155 6.15 4.03 -14.24
CA VAL A 155 6.93 3.32 -15.25
C VAL A 155 6.18 2.08 -15.78
N ALA A 156 5.56 1.29 -14.90
CA ALA A 156 4.74 0.15 -15.31
C ALA A 156 3.50 0.59 -16.11
N ALA A 157 2.79 1.61 -15.63
CA ALA A 157 1.61 2.19 -16.27
C ALA A 157 1.93 2.77 -17.65
N GLU A 158 3.11 3.37 -17.85
CA GLU A 158 3.55 3.83 -19.17
C GLU A 158 3.66 2.67 -20.16
N LYS A 159 4.20 1.51 -19.75
CA LYS A 159 4.30 0.31 -20.60
C LYS A 159 2.92 -0.20 -21.00
N ASP A 160 1.94 -0.09 -20.11
CA ASP A 160 0.53 -0.41 -20.36
C ASP A 160 -0.24 0.67 -21.12
N ARG A 161 0.40 1.82 -21.41
CA ARG A 161 -0.26 3.00 -21.98
C ARG A 161 -1.47 3.43 -21.14
N ASN A 162 -1.31 3.40 -19.83
CA ASN A 162 -2.32 3.80 -18.86
C ASN A 162 -1.97 5.17 -18.24
N PRO A 163 -2.26 6.28 -18.94
CA PRO A 163 -2.05 7.62 -18.39
C PRO A 163 -3.01 7.94 -17.23
N GLU A 164 -4.10 7.18 -17.08
CA GLU A 164 -5.06 7.37 -15.99
C GLU A 164 -4.39 7.07 -14.64
N LEU A 165 -3.78 5.89 -14.51
CA LEU A 165 -3.06 5.47 -13.30
C LEU A 165 -1.90 6.43 -12.94
N ILE A 166 -1.20 6.95 -13.96
CA ILE A 166 -0.14 7.96 -13.75
C ILE A 166 -0.75 9.26 -13.20
N GLY A 167 -1.85 9.72 -13.80
CA GLY A 167 -2.52 10.96 -13.41
C GLY A 167 -3.14 10.87 -12.01
N GLU A 168 -3.78 9.75 -11.68
CA GLU A 168 -4.37 9.50 -10.36
C GLU A 168 -3.34 9.55 -9.25
N TRP A 169 -2.18 8.90 -9.42
CA TRP A 169 -1.08 9.00 -8.45
C TRP A 169 -0.48 10.40 -8.37
N TYR A 170 -0.30 11.07 -9.51
CA TYR A 170 0.26 12.41 -9.53
C TYR A 170 -0.62 13.42 -8.81
N ALA A 171 -1.93 13.17 -8.76
CA ALA A 171 -2.90 14.08 -8.18
C ALA A 171 -2.74 14.28 -6.67
N PHE A 172 -2.10 13.34 -5.97
CA PHE A 172 -1.88 13.43 -4.53
C PHE A 172 -0.86 14.50 -4.12
N GLY A 173 -0.13 15.08 -5.08
CA GLY A 173 0.77 16.19 -4.80
C GLY A 173 2.07 15.78 -4.09
N CYS A 174 2.94 16.76 -3.86
CA CYS A 174 4.22 16.48 -3.21
C CYS A 174 4.04 16.23 -1.71
N GLU A 175 3.06 16.88 -1.07
CA GLU A 175 2.80 16.72 0.36
C GLU A 175 2.43 15.27 0.71
N THR A 176 1.55 14.63 -0.04
CA THR A 176 1.16 13.24 0.25
C THR A 176 2.28 12.26 -0.09
N LEU A 177 2.93 12.45 -1.26
CA LEU A 177 3.90 11.49 -1.77
C LEU A 177 5.25 11.53 -1.03
N LEU A 178 5.58 12.66 -0.40
CA LEU A 178 6.86 12.88 0.28
C LEU A 178 6.73 13.28 1.75
N GLY A 179 5.60 13.84 2.17
CA GLY A 179 5.51 14.68 3.37
C GLY A 179 5.22 13.97 4.70
N GLY A 180 4.56 12.81 4.68
CA GLY A 180 4.08 12.22 5.93
C GLY A 180 3.20 13.20 6.74
N PRO A 181 3.09 13.06 8.07
CA PRO A 181 2.10 13.80 8.87
C PRO A 181 2.32 15.32 8.98
N ALA A 182 3.49 15.83 8.59
CA ALA A 182 3.90 17.23 8.80
C ALA A 182 3.91 18.08 7.51
N GLY A 183 3.48 17.51 6.37
CA GLY A 183 3.56 18.15 5.05
C GLY A 183 4.92 17.94 4.36
N CYS A 184 5.08 18.47 3.14
CA CYS A 184 6.30 18.29 2.36
C CYS A 184 7.51 18.94 3.07
N PRO A 185 8.54 18.17 3.50
CA PRO A 185 9.67 18.72 4.23
C PRO A 185 10.71 19.39 3.34
N TYR A 186 10.51 19.38 2.02
CA TYR A 186 11.46 19.82 1.01
C TYR A 186 11.04 21.14 0.38
N ASP A 187 12.02 21.98 0.06
CA ASP A 187 11.82 23.11 -0.84
C ASP A 187 11.84 22.68 -2.34
N ILE A 188 11.58 23.64 -3.23
CA ILE A 188 11.52 23.38 -4.68
C ILE A 188 12.84 22.83 -5.24
N ASP A 189 13.97 23.36 -4.78
CA ASP A 189 15.28 22.98 -5.31
C ASP A 189 15.62 21.55 -4.85
N GLU A 190 15.33 21.23 -3.58
CA GLU A 190 15.45 19.88 -3.05
C GLU A 190 14.54 18.89 -3.78
N LEU A 191 13.26 19.24 -4.00
CA LEU A 191 12.31 18.41 -4.75
C LEU A 191 12.78 18.12 -6.19
N ALA A 192 13.35 19.12 -6.87
CA ALA A 192 13.83 18.99 -8.23
C ALA A 192 15.02 18.01 -8.35
N GLU A 193 15.81 17.86 -7.28
CA GLU A 193 16.96 16.97 -7.22
C GLU A 193 16.59 15.52 -6.82
N ILE A 194 15.39 15.28 -6.27
CA ILE A 194 14.93 13.92 -5.95
C ILE A 194 14.67 13.16 -7.28
N PRO A 195 15.41 12.05 -7.56
CA PRO A 195 15.28 11.36 -8.85
C PRO A 195 13.86 10.89 -9.14
N ALA A 196 13.18 10.28 -8.16
CA ALA A 196 11.81 9.78 -8.33
C ALA A 196 10.81 10.92 -8.66
N VAL A 197 10.99 12.11 -8.09
CA VAL A 197 10.16 13.29 -8.40
C VAL A 197 10.41 13.77 -9.82
N ARG A 198 11.68 13.97 -10.19
CA ARG A 198 12.06 14.40 -11.54
C ARG A 198 11.54 13.44 -12.60
N ASP A 199 11.71 12.14 -12.37
CA ASP A 199 11.38 11.10 -13.32
C ASP A 199 9.86 10.91 -13.44
N LEU A 200 9.11 11.02 -12.33
CA LEU A 200 7.64 11.07 -12.32
C LEU A 200 7.10 12.30 -13.07
N ARG A 201 7.65 13.49 -12.83
CA ARG A 201 7.27 14.71 -13.56
C ARG A 201 7.53 14.57 -15.06
N ALA A 202 8.64 13.94 -15.44
CA ALA A 202 8.94 13.64 -16.83
C ALA A 202 7.96 12.62 -17.44
N LEU A 203 7.52 11.61 -16.67
CA LEU A 203 6.47 10.65 -17.05
C LEU A 203 5.16 11.40 -17.34
N VAL A 204 4.68 12.20 -16.40
CA VAL A 204 3.42 12.94 -16.54
C VAL A 204 3.43 13.86 -17.76
N ARG A 205 4.56 14.52 -18.04
CA ARG A 205 4.70 15.38 -19.23
C ARG A 205 4.61 14.57 -20.52
N ARG A 206 5.31 13.44 -20.62
CA ARG A 206 5.39 12.66 -21.87
C ARG A 206 4.17 11.78 -22.12
N THR A 207 3.44 11.39 -21.09
CA THR A 207 2.19 10.61 -21.20
C THR A 207 0.94 11.50 -21.19
N GLU A 208 1.11 12.82 -21.13
CA GLU A 208 0.03 13.80 -21.07
C GLU A 208 -0.97 13.54 -19.91
N ALA A 209 -0.48 13.04 -18.77
CA ALA A 209 -1.33 12.64 -17.65
C ALA A 209 -1.79 13.81 -16.75
N LEU A 210 -1.23 15.03 -16.92
CA LEU A 210 -1.55 16.19 -16.08
C LEU A 210 -3.05 16.60 -16.11
N PRO A 211 -3.75 16.63 -17.26
CA PRO A 211 -5.18 16.92 -17.29
C PRO A 211 -6.02 15.89 -16.52
N ILE A 212 -5.59 14.63 -16.47
CA ILE A 212 -6.25 13.58 -15.68
C ILE A 212 -6.06 13.90 -14.19
N ALA A 213 -4.82 14.13 -13.77
CA ALA A 213 -4.50 14.47 -12.39
C ALA A 213 -5.34 15.65 -11.86
N ARG A 214 -5.52 16.70 -12.68
CA ARG A 214 -6.32 17.89 -12.31
C ARG A 214 -7.81 17.64 -12.16
N ARG A 215 -8.36 16.53 -12.68
CA ARG A 215 -9.77 16.15 -12.51
C ARG A 215 -10.00 15.29 -11.26
N SER A 216 -8.93 14.81 -10.63
CA SER A 216 -9.01 13.96 -9.45
C SER A 216 -9.61 14.73 -8.27
N PRO A 217 -10.45 14.08 -7.44
CA PRO A 217 -10.93 14.68 -6.20
C PRO A 217 -9.81 14.93 -5.17
N TYR A 218 -8.64 14.32 -5.33
CA TYR A 218 -7.47 14.53 -4.48
C TYR A 218 -6.53 15.64 -4.98
N ALA A 219 -6.83 16.22 -6.15
CA ALA A 219 -6.04 17.33 -6.65
C ALA A 219 -6.13 18.52 -5.70
N MET A 220 -4.99 19.05 -5.27
CA MET A 220 -4.94 20.24 -4.44
C MET A 220 -5.39 21.47 -5.25
N PRO A 221 -6.35 22.28 -4.74
CA PRO A 221 -6.80 23.48 -5.43
C PRO A 221 -5.64 24.48 -5.63
N MET A 222 -5.30 24.76 -6.88
CA MET A 222 -4.25 25.71 -7.28
C MET A 222 -4.60 27.19 -7.07
N GLU A 223 -5.78 27.48 -6.55
CA GLU A 223 -6.23 28.84 -6.31
C GLU A 223 -5.66 29.31 -4.97
N LEU A 224 -4.56 30.08 -5.01
CA LEU A 224 -3.95 30.89 -3.92
C LEU A 224 -2.53 30.49 -3.45
N THR A 225 -1.71 29.86 -4.28
CA THR A 225 -0.33 29.52 -3.88
C THR A 225 0.72 30.44 -4.50
N ASP A 226 1.66 30.90 -3.67
CA ASP A 226 2.82 31.67 -4.09
C ASP A 226 3.63 30.85 -5.12
N THR A 227 4.30 31.51 -6.05
CA THR A 227 5.23 30.87 -6.99
C THR A 227 6.36 30.09 -6.33
N GLN A 228 6.62 30.32 -5.04
CA GLN A 228 7.59 29.60 -4.22
C GLN A 228 7.00 28.41 -3.45
N ASP A 229 5.70 28.15 -3.57
CA ASP A 229 5.05 27.01 -2.94
C ASP A 229 5.43 25.69 -3.66
N PRO A 230 5.99 24.69 -2.95
CA PRO A 230 6.30 23.37 -3.49
C PRO A 230 5.12 22.72 -4.22
N GLU A 231 3.90 22.87 -3.71
CA GLU A 231 2.71 22.29 -4.31
C GLU A 231 2.37 23.04 -5.61
N ALA A 232 2.49 24.37 -5.65
CA ALA A 232 2.32 25.13 -6.90
C ALA A 232 3.33 24.72 -7.97
N TRP A 233 4.57 24.44 -7.58
CA TRP A 233 5.62 23.95 -8.47
C TRP A 233 5.32 22.53 -8.99
N TRP A 234 4.77 21.67 -8.14
CA TRP A 234 4.35 20.31 -8.52
C TRP A 234 3.41 20.35 -9.73
N TRP A 235 2.44 21.25 -9.76
CA TRP A 235 1.45 21.27 -10.84
C TRP A 235 1.88 22.01 -12.14
N ARG A 236 3.11 22.56 -12.17
CA ARG A 236 3.70 23.23 -13.33
C ARG A 236 4.69 22.29 -14.03
N LEU A 237 4.32 21.78 -15.21
CA LEU A 237 5.13 20.90 -16.06
C LEU A 237 5.52 21.56 -17.37
#